data_AF-A0A238KCI7-F1
#
_entry.id   AF-A0A238KCI7-F1
#
_cell.length_a   1.000
_cell.length_b   1.000
_cell.length_c   1.000
_cell.angle_alpha   90.00
_cell.angle_beta   90.00
_cell.angle_gamma   90.00
#
_symmetry.space_group_name_H-M   'P 1'
#
loop_
_entity.id
_entity.type
_entity.pdbx_description
1 polymer ?
#
loop_
_entity_poly.entity_id
_entity_poly.type
_entity_poly.pdbx_seq_one_letter_code
_entity_poly.pdbx_strand_id
1 'polypeptide(L)'
;MPTRITKERFDEFTFGFRGSGAEENWSEVAYWSTHGSDALAALFYVEKADSYLGRLCLRNDQHRFVPYGPLVPFRTLREGEASICQKLKEIEERTTDLVCPAGEGKPGVDLFTTSHDGELSPVFVNIRDTKHSQAAKRQLQEIAHWFVDGDGNFVREFQTAGTDARLWELYLFRVFHALDMKVDQAVAIPDFALELDGQKLFVEAVTANARGKKVVDLTAGPTPRPDDFWKFIENDMPIIFGSPLYSKMQKSYWEKEHVKGNPFALAIADFHAPGSMIWSHTALSIYLYGTSVEKVLGPDGQPVAMAKPLQAHIKGKKSIPANFFAQPSSENVSAVIFSNAGTKAKFTRMGTLAGFGDPTVAVRRTGTLSNPEPGALEGIPFDLNIENGEYKENWADELEVYHNPNALIPWPDENLMPAATHFRQVDDELVWRGAPFRVLNSFTKVKSKPPFAKE
;
A
#
# COMPACT_ATOMS: atom_id res chain seq x y z
N MET A 1 -21.75 26.24 -1.04
CA MET A 1 -20.44 26.93 -0.99
C MET A 1 -19.36 25.87 -1.04
N PRO A 2 -18.47 25.89 -2.02
CA PRO A 2 -17.42 24.88 -2.15
C PRO A 2 -16.56 24.79 -0.89
N THR A 3 -16.18 23.56 -0.53
CA THR A 3 -15.46 23.26 0.70
C THR A 3 -13.98 23.09 0.41
N ARG A 4 -13.13 23.75 1.19
CA ARG A 4 -11.68 23.49 1.18
C ARG A 4 -11.42 22.04 1.61
N ILE A 5 -10.56 21.35 0.89
CA ILE A 5 -10.14 19.99 1.23
C ILE A 5 -8.63 19.92 1.41
N THR A 6 -8.18 18.86 2.07
CA THR A 6 -6.76 18.59 2.24
C THR A 6 -6.13 18.07 0.94
N LYS A 7 -4.80 18.15 0.84
CA LYS A 7 -4.06 17.56 -0.28
C LYS A 7 -4.32 16.06 -0.38
N GLU A 8 -4.29 15.38 0.76
CA GLU A 8 -4.50 13.94 0.88
C GLU A 8 -5.87 13.54 0.30
N ARG A 9 -6.92 14.32 0.57
CA ARG A 9 -8.24 14.06 -0.01
C ARG A 9 -8.27 14.26 -1.52
N PHE A 10 -7.61 15.30 -2.02
CA PHE A 10 -7.54 15.55 -3.46
C PHE A 10 -6.76 14.44 -4.18
N ASP A 11 -5.65 13.98 -3.62
CA ASP A 11 -4.81 12.93 -4.18
C ASP A 11 -5.53 11.57 -4.21
N GLU A 12 -6.26 11.20 -3.15
CA GLU A 12 -7.01 9.94 -3.15
C GLU A 12 -8.14 9.91 -4.19
N PHE A 13 -8.66 11.07 -4.60
CA PHE A 13 -9.61 11.15 -5.70
C PHE A 13 -8.96 11.13 -7.09
N THR A 14 -7.69 11.53 -7.20
CA THR A 14 -7.05 11.84 -8.49
C THR A 14 -5.85 10.94 -8.84
N PHE A 15 -5.47 10.00 -7.97
CA PHE A 15 -4.31 9.12 -8.14
C PHE A 15 -4.27 8.35 -9.47
N GLY A 16 -5.43 8.07 -10.08
CA GLY A 16 -5.50 7.29 -11.32
C GLY A 16 -4.99 8.01 -12.57
N PHE A 17 -4.89 9.35 -12.52
CA PHE A 17 -4.32 10.15 -13.62
C PHE A 17 -3.23 11.13 -13.17
N ARG A 18 -3.01 11.24 -11.85
CA ARG A 18 -2.00 12.10 -11.25
C ARG A 18 -0.91 11.22 -10.62
N GLY A 19 0.34 11.48 -11.00
CA GLY A 19 1.50 10.86 -10.35
C GLY A 19 1.76 11.37 -8.92
N SER A 20 2.90 11.01 -8.34
CA SER A 20 3.36 11.38 -6.99
C SER A 20 3.56 12.89 -6.80
N GLY A 21 3.60 13.65 -7.90
CA GLY A 21 3.18 15.06 -7.89
C GLY A 21 4.30 16.10 -7.90
N ALA A 22 5.44 15.84 -8.55
CA ALA A 22 6.39 16.91 -8.89
C ALA A 22 6.38 17.17 -10.41
N GLU A 23 5.46 18.02 -10.89
CA GLU A 23 5.71 18.68 -12.17
C GLU A 23 6.76 19.77 -11.92
N GLU A 24 7.91 19.69 -12.61
CA GLU A 24 8.94 20.72 -12.49
C GLU A 24 8.32 22.11 -12.64
N ASN A 25 8.59 23.02 -11.71
CA ASN A 25 8.15 24.43 -11.70
C ASN A 25 6.67 24.67 -11.31
N TRP A 26 5.95 23.66 -10.78
CA TRP A 26 4.59 23.83 -10.27
C TRP A 26 4.54 23.64 -8.76
N SER A 27 3.98 24.61 -8.05
CA SER A 27 3.74 24.56 -6.61
C SER A 27 2.26 24.40 -6.34
N GLU A 28 1.90 23.39 -5.57
CA GLU A 28 0.52 23.21 -5.11
C GLU A 28 0.13 24.31 -4.12
N VAL A 29 -1.05 24.89 -4.29
CA VAL A 29 -1.53 25.99 -3.44
C VAL A 29 -2.71 25.54 -2.60
N ALA A 30 -3.73 24.94 -3.23
CA ALA A 30 -5.02 24.78 -2.61
C ALA A 30 -5.93 23.81 -3.34
N TYR A 31 -6.87 23.21 -2.58
CA TYR A 31 -7.81 22.21 -3.07
C TYR A 31 -9.23 22.47 -2.58
N TRP A 32 -10.21 22.14 -3.40
CA TRP A 32 -11.64 22.28 -3.11
C TRP A 32 -12.45 21.11 -3.64
N SER A 33 -13.61 20.89 -3.01
CA SER A 33 -14.65 19.98 -3.47
C SER A 33 -16.02 20.64 -3.37
N THR A 34 -16.91 20.27 -4.29
CA THR A 34 -18.36 20.44 -4.09
C THR A 34 -18.84 19.57 -2.93
N HIS A 35 -19.97 19.92 -2.31
CA HIS A 35 -20.56 19.16 -1.21
C HIS A 35 -20.84 17.69 -1.57
N GLY A 36 -21.41 17.45 -2.76
CA GLY A 36 -21.68 16.11 -3.27
C GLY A 36 -20.43 15.34 -3.71
N SER A 37 -19.27 16.00 -3.79
CA SER A 37 -18.05 15.46 -4.42
C SER A 37 -18.30 15.02 -5.88
N ASP A 38 -19.06 15.83 -6.63
CA ASP A 38 -19.26 15.69 -8.07
C ASP A 38 -18.14 16.36 -8.87
N ALA A 39 -17.56 17.41 -8.29
CA ALA A 39 -16.46 18.18 -8.84
C ALA A 39 -15.43 18.52 -7.76
N LEU A 40 -14.16 18.53 -8.18
CA LEU A 40 -12.99 18.96 -7.42
C LEU A 40 -12.28 20.07 -8.17
N ALA A 41 -11.55 20.91 -7.45
CA ALA A 41 -10.62 21.83 -8.08
C ALA A 41 -9.31 21.92 -7.31
N ALA A 42 -8.24 22.25 -8.02
CA ALA A 42 -6.95 22.56 -7.46
C ALA A 42 -6.42 23.87 -8.05
N LEU A 43 -5.64 24.60 -7.28
CA LEU A 43 -4.89 25.77 -7.72
C LEU A 43 -3.40 25.48 -7.56
N PHE A 44 -2.64 25.76 -8.62
CA PHE A 44 -1.19 25.63 -8.67
C PHE A 44 -0.57 26.99 -8.96
N TYR A 45 0.63 27.26 -8.47
CA TYR A 45 1.48 28.35 -8.92
C TYR A 45 2.53 27.80 -9.88
N VAL A 46 2.66 28.40 -11.05
CA VAL A 46 3.56 27.97 -12.13
C VAL A 46 4.70 28.98 -12.23
N GLU A 47 5.86 28.63 -11.71
CA GLU A 47 7.01 29.54 -11.56
C GLU A 47 7.50 30.08 -12.92
N LYS A 48 7.63 29.21 -13.92
CA LYS A 48 8.04 29.60 -15.29
C LYS A 48 7.12 30.64 -15.93
N ALA A 49 5.84 30.63 -15.58
CA ALA A 49 4.84 31.53 -16.12
C ALA A 49 4.51 32.69 -15.17
N ASP A 50 5.10 32.71 -13.97
CA ASP A 50 4.78 33.61 -12.85
C ASP A 50 3.26 33.85 -12.70
N SER A 51 2.50 32.76 -12.68
CA SER A 51 1.03 32.81 -12.65
C SER A 51 0.43 31.61 -11.96
N TYR A 52 -0.84 31.70 -11.61
CA TYR A 52 -1.60 30.62 -10.97
C TYR A 52 -2.43 29.88 -12.01
N LEU A 53 -2.45 28.55 -11.98
CA LEU A 53 -3.30 27.75 -12.85
C LEU A 53 -4.34 26.99 -12.02
N GLY A 54 -5.62 27.22 -12.34
CA GLY A 54 -6.72 26.43 -11.80
C GLY A 54 -6.96 25.16 -12.63
N ARG A 55 -7.16 24.03 -11.97
CA ARG A 55 -7.59 22.77 -12.59
C ARG A 55 -8.94 22.37 -12.02
N LEU A 56 -9.91 22.10 -12.89
CA LEU A 56 -11.20 21.51 -12.51
C LEU A 56 -11.17 20.01 -12.85
N CYS A 57 -11.72 19.18 -11.97
CA CYS A 57 -11.92 17.76 -12.21
C CYS A 57 -13.40 17.42 -11.98
N LEU A 58 -13.99 16.67 -12.90
CA LEU A 58 -15.37 16.20 -12.78
C LEU A 58 -15.39 14.68 -12.63
N ARG A 59 -16.36 14.17 -11.88
CA ARG A 59 -16.62 12.73 -11.83
C ARG A 59 -17.26 12.29 -13.15
N ASN A 60 -16.70 11.27 -13.80
CA ASN A 60 -17.21 10.71 -15.03
C ASN A 60 -18.31 9.66 -14.78
N ASP A 61 -18.86 9.09 -15.86
CA ASP A 61 -19.87 8.01 -15.81
C ASP A 61 -19.36 6.67 -15.23
N GLN A 62 -18.05 6.53 -15.02
CA GLN A 62 -17.40 5.40 -14.35
C GLN A 62 -16.99 5.73 -12.90
N HIS A 63 -17.53 6.81 -12.34
CA HIS A 63 -17.22 7.30 -10.99
C HIS A 63 -15.76 7.70 -10.74
N ARG A 64 -14.95 7.93 -11.76
CA ARG A 64 -13.57 8.44 -11.64
C ARG A 64 -13.56 9.95 -11.76
N PHE A 65 -12.75 10.64 -10.97
CA PHE A 65 -12.44 12.04 -11.28
C PHE A 65 -11.47 12.10 -12.45
N VAL A 66 -11.74 12.98 -13.40
CA VAL A 66 -10.87 13.25 -14.55
C VAL A 66 -10.70 14.76 -14.75
N PRO A 67 -9.56 15.23 -15.28
CA PRO A 67 -9.38 16.63 -15.62
C PRO A 67 -10.44 17.12 -16.60
N TYR A 68 -11.05 18.27 -16.30
CA TYR A 68 -12.03 18.95 -17.13
C TYR A 68 -11.54 20.36 -17.47
N GLY A 69 -10.46 20.40 -18.25
CA GLY A 69 -9.78 21.62 -18.70
C GLY A 69 -9.08 22.41 -17.59
N PRO A 70 -8.12 23.27 -17.94
CA PRO A 70 -7.68 24.34 -17.05
C PRO A 70 -8.75 25.42 -16.97
N LEU A 71 -8.85 26.12 -15.84
CA LEU A 71 -9.80 27.23 -15.70
C LEU A 71 -9.29 28.47 -16.43
N VAL A 72 -8.07 28.91 -16.15
CA VAL A 72 -7.23 29.86 -16.91
C VAL A 72 -5.97 30.13 -16.07
N PRO A 73 -4.88 30.67 -16.64
CA PRO A 73 -3.85 31.30 -15.83
C PRO A 73 -4.39 32.59 -15.19
N PHE A 74 -4.15 32.77 -13.90
CA PHE A 74 -4.51 33.94 -13.11
C PHE A 74 -3.24 34.67 -12.66
N ARG A 75 -3.27 36.00 -12.62
CA ARG A 75 -2.10 36.78 -12.19
C ARG A 75 -1.91 36.74 -10.68
N THR A 76 -3.00 36.58 -9.93
CA THR A 76 -2.96 36.58 -8.47
C THR A 76 -3.64 35.36 -7.89
N LEU A 77 -3.19 34.96 -6.69
CA LEU A 77 -3.80 33.91 -5.89
C LEU A 77 -5.31 34.15 -5.72
N ARG A 78 -5.67 35.38 -5.36
CA ARG A 78 -7.04 35.77 -5.07
C ARG A 78 -7.97 35.63 -6.27
N GLU A 79 -7.52 35.98 -7.46
CA GLU A 79 -8.28 35.79 -8.70
C GLU A 79 -8.52 34.30 -8.98
N GLY A 80 -7.49 33.47 -8.81
CA GLY A 80 -7.61 32.02 -9.00
C GLY A 80 -8.57 31.37 -8.01
N GLU A 81 -8.45 31.70 -6.73
CA GLU A 81 -9.36 31.21 -5.70
C GLU A 81 -10.80 31.65 -5.95
N ALA A 82 -11.03 32.92 -6.34
CA ALA A 82 -12.35 33.43 -6.63
C ALA A 82 -12.98 32.72 -7.84
N SER A 83 -12.21 32.51 -8.90
CA SER A 83 -12.67 31.81 -10.12
C SER A 83 -13.03 30.36 -9.83
N ILE A 84 -12.19 29.63 -9.08
CA ILE A 84 -12.48 28.25 -8.63
C ILE A 84 -13.77 28.23 -7.80
N CYS A 85 -13.87 29.11 -6.79
CA CYS A 85 -15.03 29.13 -5.91
C CYS A 85 -16.32 29.43 -6.69
N GLN A 86 -16.27 30.38 -7.62
CA GLN A 86 -17.39 30.68 -8.50
C GLN A 86 -17.76 29.46 -9.35
N LYS A 87 -16.78 28.79 -9.96
CA LYS A 87 -17.07 27.65 -10.85
C LYS A 87 -17.68 26.47 -10.12
N LEU A 88 -17.16 26.13 -8.95
CA LEU A 88 -17.74 25.07 -8.12
C LEU A 88 -19.13 25.46 -7.61
N LYS A 89 -19.37 26.73 -7.30
CA LYS A 89 -20.70 27.23 -6.92
C LYS A 89 -21.71 27.10 -8.08
N GLU A 90 -21.33 27.46 -9.31
CA GLU A 90 -22.16 27.24 -10.50
C GLU A 90 -22.52 25.76 -10.67
N ILE A 91 -21.57 24.86 -10.40
CA ILE A 91 -21.81 23.42 -10.43
C ILE A 91 -22.77 23.00 -9.30
N GLU A 92 -22.65 23.51 -8.07
CA GLU A 92 -23.56 23.19 -6.97
C GLU A 92 -24.98 23.72 -7.17
N GLU A 93 -25.12 24.91 -7.75
CA GLU A 93 -26.40 25.62 -7.92
C GLU A 93 -27.10 25.29 -9.25
N ARG A 94 -26.52 24.38 -10.05
CA ARG A 94 -27.11 23.94 -11.31
C ARG A 94 -28.51 23.36 -11.11
N THR A 95 -29.42 23.68 -12.01
CA THR A 95 -30.78 23.12 -12.04
C THR A 95 -30.94 22.00 -13.06
N THR A 96 -29.91 21.74 -13.86
CA THR A 96 -29.82 20.65 -14.84
C THR A 96 -28.76 19.66 -14.43
N ASP A 97 -28.85 18.43 -14.92
CA ASP A 97 -27.82 17.43 -14.67
C ASP A 97 -26.45 17.89 -15.17
N LEU A 98 -25.41 17.59 -14.39
CA LEU A 98 -24.04 17.84 -14.81
C LEU A 98 -23.73 16.88 -15.94
N VAL A 99 -23.27 17.40 -17.08
CA VAL A 99 -22.79 16.56 -18.17
C VAL A 99 -21.48 15.92 -17.73
N CYS A 100 -21.56 14.68 -17.28
CA CYS A 100 -20.39 13.90 -16.88
C CYS A 100 -19.53 13.63 -18.12
N PRO A 101 -18.20 13.82 -18.04
CA PRO A 101 -17.29 13.31 -19.07
C PRO A 101 -17.49 11.80 -19.26
N ALA A 102 -17.25 11.30 -20.47
CA ALA A 102 -17.20 9.86 -20.70
C ALA A 102 -15.91 9.30 -20.09
N GLY A 103 -16.00 8.16 -19.41
CA GLY A 103 -14.85 7.41 -18.96
C GLY A 103 -14.13 6.69 -20.09
N GLU A 104 -12.80 6.71 -20.04
CA GLU A 104 -11.96 5.92 -20.95
C GLU A 104 -11.68 4.52 -20.36
N GLY A 105 -11.55 3.54 -21.26
CA GLY A 105 -11.24 2.17 -20.90
C GLY A 105 -12.40 1.43 -20.19
N LYS A 106 -12.07 0.28 -19.62
CA LYS A 106 -13.04 -0.53 -18.86
C LYS A 106 -13.37 0.16 -17.53
N PRO A 107 -14.65 0.11 -17.09
CA PRO A 107 -15.04 0.63 -15.78
C PRO A 107 -14.35 -0.17 -14.67
N GLY A 108 -14.21 0.44 -13.51
CA GLY A 108 -13.75 -0.26 -12.31
C GLY A 108 -14.85 -1.12 -11.69
N VAL A 109 -14.58 -1.62 -10.49
CA VAL A 109 -15.47 -2.57 -9.81
C VAL A 109 -16.26 -1.94 -8.65
N ASP A 110 -17.44 -2.47 -8.40
CA ASP A 110 -18.19 -2.22 -7.17
C ASP A 110 -17.92 -3.34 -6.16
N LEU A 111 -17.13 -3.04 -5.14
CA LEU A 111 -16.76 -4.00 -4.11
C LEU A 111 -17.89 -4.34 -3.14
N PHE A 112 -18.87 -3.46 -2.96
CA PHE A 112 -19.74 -3.49 -1.77
C PHE A 112 -21.20 -3.86 -2.08
N THR A 113 -21.62 -3.80 -3.34
CA THR A 113 -22.90 -4.38 -3.75
C THR A 113 -22.77 -5.91 -3.83
N THR A 114 -23.56 -6.60 -3.02
CA THR A 114 -23.59 -8.07 -3.00
C THR A 114 -24.75 -8.57 -3.87
N SER A 115 -24.43 -9.38 -4.88
CA SER A 115 -25.39 -9.95 -5.84
C SER A 115 -25.35 -11.48 -5.90
N HIS A 116 -24.89 -12.14 -4.84
CA HIS A 116 -24.76 -13.59 -4.74
C HIS A 116 -25.10 -14.11 -3.33
N ASP A 117 -25.39 -15.40 -3.22
CA ASP A 117 -25.76 -16.05 -1.95
C ASP A 117 -24.57 -16.72 -1.23
N GLY A 118 -23.33 -16.49 -1.70
CA GLY A 118 -22.12 -16.99 -1.05
C GLY A 118 -21.92 -16.46 0.37
N GLU A 119 -21.31 -17.30 1.23
CA GLU A 119 -20.96 -16.92 2.60
C GLU A 119 -19.97 -15.74 2.62
N LEU A 120 -20.41 -14.62 3.20
CA LEU A 120 -19.59 -13.41 3.28
C LEU A 120 -18.48 -13.57 4.32
N SER A 121 -17.30 -13.07 3.98
CA SER A 121 -16.20 -13.00 4.93
C SER A 121 -16.53 -12.04 6.08
N PRO A 122 -16.23 -12.41 7.34
CA PRO A 122 -16.38 -11.49 8.47
C PRO A 122 -15.59 -10.20 8.27
N VAL A 123 -14.40 -10.26 7.65
CA VAL A 123 -13.57 -9.07 7.36
C VAL A 123 -14.31 -8.15 6.39
N PHE A 124 -14.91 -8.70 5.32
CA PHE A 124 -15.70 -7.94 4.37
C PHE A 124 -16.91 -7.27 5.03
N VAL A 125 -17.70 -8.04 5.79
CA VAL A 125 -18.86 -7.52 6.54
C VAL A 125 -18.44 -6.40 7.48
N ASN A 126 -17.30 -6.54 8.17
CA ASN A 126 -16.77 -5.50 9.03
C ASN A 126 -16.45 -4.21 8.25
N ILE A 127 -15.80 -4.31 7.09
CA ILE A 127 -15.50 -3.16 6.25
C ILE A 127 -16.79 -2.50 5.75
N ARG A 128 -17.76 -3.29 5.29
CA ARG A 128 -18.99 -2.80 4.66
C ARG A 128 -19.93 -2.13 5.66
N ASP A 129 -20.08 -2.71 6.84
CA ASP A 129 -21.23 -2.42 7.72
C ASP A 129 -20.86 -1.68 9.02
N THR A 130 -19.57 -1.61 9.39
CA THR A 130 -19.19 -0.95 10.65
C THR A 130 -18.81 0.51 10.47
N LYS A 131 -19.31 1.34 11.39
CA LYS A 131 -18.95 2.77 11.50
C LYS A 131 -17.44 2.99 11.59
N HIS A 132 -16.73 2.15 12.35
CA HIS A 132 -15.27 2.23 12.51
C HIS A 132 -14.49 1.97 11.21
N SER A 133 -15.12 1.40 10.19
CA SER A 133 -14.50 1.11 8.90
C SER A 133 -14.91 2.07 7.78
N GLN A 134 -15.69 3.14 8.07
CA GLN A 134 -16.16 4.09 7.05
C GLN A 134 -15.01 4.65 6.21
N ALA A 135 -13.92 5.08 6.84
CA ALA A 135 -12.73 5.59 6.16
C ALA A 135 -12.15 4.54 5.18
N ALA A 136 -11.97 3.30 5.64
CA ALA A 136 -11.46 2.21 4.81
C ALA A 136 -12.42 1.86 3.67
N LYS A 137 -13.71 1.76 3.94
CA LYS A 137 -14.75 1.49 2.93
C LYS A 137 -14.70 2.52 1.82
N ARG A 138 -14.70 3.82 2.18
CA ARG A 138 -14.68 4.89 1.19
C ARG A 138 -13.37 4.93 0.42
N GLN A 139 -12.23 4.72 1.10
CA GLN A 139 -10.93 4.61 0.44
C GLN A 139 -10.89 3.47 -0.58
N LEU A 140 -11.38 2.29 -0.20
CA LEU A 140 -11.47 1.13 -1.08
C LEU A 140 -12.41 1.38 -2.26
N GLN A 141 -13.53 2.08 -2.05
CA GLN A 141 -14.43 2.48 -3.14
C GLN A 141 -13.72 3.36 -4.18
N GLU A 142 -13.01 4.40 -3.74
CA GLU A 142 -12.31 5.29 -4.68
C GLU A 142 -11.20 4.57 -5.43
N ILE A 143 -10.49 3.64 -4.79
CA ILE A 143 -9.50 2.79 -5.47
C ILE A 143 -10.18 1.86 -6.48
N ALA A 144 -11.28 1.21 -6.08
CA ALA A 144 -12.00 0.23 -6.90
C ALA A 144 -12.58 0.82 -8.18
N HIS A 145 -12.95 2.10 -8.20
CA HIS A 145 -13.37 2.78 -9.43
C HIS A 145 -12.30 2.73 -10.54
N TRP A 146 -11.01 2.61 -10.19
CA TRP A 146 -9.89 2.52 -11.13
C TRP A 146 -9.43 1.08 -11.40
N PHE A 147 -9.87 0.10 -10.60
CA PHE A 147 -9.44 -1.29 -10.68
C PHE A 147 -10.36 -2.13 -11.56
N VAL A 148 -9.82 -2.71 -12.63
CA VAL A 148 -10.56 -3.51 -13.61
C VAL A 148 -10.50 -4.99 -13.21
N ASP A 149 -11.67 -5.60 -13.03
CA ASP A 149 -11.78 -7.04 -12.84
C ASP A 149 -11.68 -7.76 -14.19
N GLY A 150 -10.49 -8.31 -14.47
CA GLY A 150 -10.17 -8.92 -15.76
C GLY A 150 -10.85 -10.27 -16.00
N ASP A 151 -11.08 -11.06 -14.96
CA ASP A 151 -11.62 -12.42 -15.05
C ASP A 151 -13.05 -12.55 -14.48
N GLY A 152 -13.57 -11.50 -13.83
CA GLY A 152 -14.91 -11.43 -13.28
C GLY A 152 -15.06 -12.06 -11.90
N ASN A 153 -13.96 -12.52 -11.28
CA ASN A 153 -13.99 -13.19 -9.98
C ASN A 153 -13.63 -12.26 -8.82
N PHE A 154 -12.98 -11.12 -9.10
CA PHE A 154 -12.39 -10.26 -8.08
C PHE A 154 -13.39 -9.85 -6.99
N VAL A 155 -14.56 -9.33 -7.41
CA VAL A 155 -15.57 -8.82 -6.47
C VAL A 155 -16.10 -9.95 -5.57
N ARG A 156 -16.44 -11.09 -6.16
CA ARG A 156 -16.96 -12.24 -5.38
C ARG A 156 -15.91 -12.75 -4.39
N GLU A 157 -14.65 -12.82 -4.80
CA GLU A 157 -13.56 -13.24 -3.92
C GLU A 157 -13.32 -12.25 -2.78
N PHE A 158 -13.35 -10.94 -3.07
CA PHE A 158 -13.24 -9.89 -2.07
C PHE A 158 -14.34 -10.01 -1.00
N GLN A 159 -15.57 -10.32 -1.43
CA GLN A 159 -16.74 -10.48 -0.56
C GLN A 159 -16.75 -11.79 0.25
N THR A 160 -16.05 -12.83 -0.23
CA THR A 160 -16.06 -14.18 0.34
C THR A 160 -14.68 -14.56 0.91
N ALA A 161 -14.17 -15.77 0.63
CA ALA A 161 -12.97 -16.29 1.29
C ALA A 161 -11.65 -15.61 0.85
N GLY A 162 -11.68 -14.75 -0.18
CA GLY A 162 -10.51 -14.10 -0.76
C GLY A 162 -10.27 -12.67 -0.26
N THR A 163 -10.98 -12.17 0.76
CA THR A 163 -10.91 -10.76 1.19
C THR A 163 -9.48 -10.27 1.41
N ASP A 164 -8.65 -11.03 2.12
CA ASP A 164 -7.27 -10.62 2.44
C ASP A 164 -6.37 -10.56 1.20
N ALA A 165 -6.50 -11.53 0.28
CA ALA A 165 -5.78 -11.53 -0.99
C ALA A 165 -6.18 -10.33 -1.87
N ARG A 166 -7.48 -10.03 -1.96
CA ARG A 166 -7.98 -8.91 -2.75
C ARG A 166 -7.67 -7.55 -2.11
N LEU A 167 -7.59 -7.46 -0.78
CA LEU A 167 -7.05 -6.28 -0.09
C LEU A 167 -5.57 -6.07 -0.42
N TRP A 168 -4.78 -7.15 -0.49
CA TRP A 168 -3.37 -7.08 -0.87
C TRP A 168 -3.19 -6.55 -2.29
N GLU A 169 -3.97 -7.04 -3.24
CA GLU A 169 -3.95 -6.56 -4.62
C GLU A 169 -4.38 -5.09 -4.75
N LEU A 170 -5.44 -4.65 -4.06
CA LEU A 170 -5.84 -3.23 -4.07
C LEU A 170 -4.76 -2.32 -3.44
N TYR A 171 -4.05 -2.82 -2.42
CA TYR A 171 -2.92 -2.10 -1.84
C TYR A 171 -1.78 -1.98 -2.85
N LEU A 172 -1.36 -3.09 -3.48
CA LEU A 172 -0.32 -3.08 -4.51
C LEU A 172 -0.69 -2.15 -5.67
N PHE A 173 -1.91 -2.25 -6.18
CA PHE A 173 -2.42 -1.35 -7.22
C PHE A 173 -2.25 0.11 -6.84
N ARG A 174 -2.69 0.50 -5.64
CA ARG A 174 -2.59 1.89 -5.17
C ARG A 174 -1.15 2.33 -4.91
N VAL A 175 -0.28 1.44 -4.43
CA VAL A 175 1.15 1.68 -4.19
C VAL A 175 1.90 1.88 -5.50
N PHE A 176 1.65 1.06 -6.52
CA PHE A 176 2.32 1.21 -7.82
C PHE A 176 1.98 2.56 -8.46
N HIS A 177 0.73 3.01 -8.36
CA HIS A 177 0.37 4.38 -8.74
C HIS A 177 1.09 5.44 -7.90
N ALA A 178 1.26 5.22 -6.59
CA ALA A 178 1.99 6.15 -5.72
C ALA A 178 3.51 6.21 -6.03
N LEU A 179 4.05 5.18 -6.68
CA LEU A 179 5.43 5.09 -7.16
C LEU A 179 5.58 5.51 -8.64
N ASP A 180 4.57 6.21 -9.20
CA ASP A 180 4.56 6.66 -10.59
C ASP A 180 4.67 5.56 -11.65
N MET A 181 4.37 4.32 -11.26
CA MET A 181 4.30 3.20 -12.21
C MET A 181 2.98 3.26 -12.97
N LYS A 182 3.03 3.08 -14.29
CA LYS A 182 1.82 2.86 -15.09
C LYS A 182 1.40 1.41 -14.93
N VAL A 183 0.14 1.16 -14.62
CA VAL A 183 -0.41 -0.18 -14.50
C VAL A 183 -1.16 -0.55 -15.77
N ASP A 184 -0.70 -1.58 -16.48
CA ASP A 184 -1.39 -2.15 -17.65
C ASP A 184 -2.36 -3.25 -17.21
N GLN A 185 -3.63 -2.86 -17.04
CA GLN A 185 -4.71 -3.77 -16.64
C GLN A 185 -5.27 -4.62 -17.80
N ALA A 186 -4.73 -4.50 -19.02
CA ALA A 186 -5.08 -5.40 -20.12
C ALA A 186 -4.36 -6.75 -20.02
N VAL A 187 -3.25 -6.81 -19.28
CA VAL A 187 -2.49 -8.03 -18.99
C VAL A 187 -2.91 -8.57 -17.63
N ALA A 188 -3.56 -9.73 -17.61
CA ALA A 188 -4.11 -10.31 -16.38
C ALA A 188 -3.16 -11.30 -15.66
N ILE A 189 -2.03 -11.67 -16.27
CA ILE A 189 -1.11 -12.68 -15.70
C ILE A 189 0.34 -12.33 -16.06
N PRO A 190 1.27 -12.12 -15.11
CA PRO A 190 1.06 -12.04 -13.66
C PRO A 190 0.05 -10.97 -13.25
N ASP A 191 -0.36 -10.97 -11.98
CA ASP A 191 -1.40 -10.07 -11.45
C ASP A 191 -1.17 -8.58 -11.78
N PHE A 192 0.09 -8.15 -11.95
CA PHE A 192 0.42 -6.80 -12.42
C PHE A 192 1.44 -6.81 -13.57
N ALA A 193 1.11 -6.07 -14.63
CA ALA A 193 2.05 -5.56 -15.61
C ALA A 193 2.24 -4.06 -15.40
N LEU A 194 3.48 -3.63 -15.23
CA LEU A 194 3.84 -2.27 -14.84
C LEU A 194 4.81 -1.67 -15.85
N GLU A 195 4.85 -0.35 -15.94
CA GLU A 195 5.91 0.41 -16.62
C GLU A 195 6.46 1.49 -15.69
N LEU A 196 7.79 1.53 -15.55
CA LEU A 196 8.53 2.55 -14.83
C LEU A 196 9.68 3.03 -15.72
N ASP A 197 9.75 4.33 -16.02
CA ASP A 197 10.77 4.93 -16.90
C ASP A 197 10.98 4.17 -18.24
N GLY A 198 9.89 3.69 -18.82
CA GLY A 198 9.89 2.92 -20.07
C GLY A 198 10.31 1.45 -19.94
N GLN A 199 10.71 0.99 -18.75
CA GLN A 199 10.97 -0.41 -18.47
C GLN A 199 9.68 -1.12 -18.03
N LYS A 200 9.37 -2.25 -18.67
CA LYS A 200 8.26 -3.12 -18.24
C LYS A 200 8.69 -3.96 -17.04
N LEU A 201 7.81 -4.09 -16.06
CA LEU A 201 8.01 -4.90 -14.86
C LEU A 201 6.78 -5.78 -14.63
N PHE A 202 6.97 -6.96 -14.05
CA PHE A 202 5.88 -7.89 -13.77
C PHE A 202 5.88 -8.31 -12.31
N VAL A 203 4.69 -8.36 -11.70
CA VAL A 203 4.54 -8.74 -10.29
C VAL A 203 3.40 -9.74 -10.14
N GLU A 204 3.68 -10.84 -9.45
CA GLU A 204 2.65 -11.78 -9.00
C GLU A 204 2.36 -11.54 -7.52
N ALA A 205 1.08 -11.35 -7.17
CA ALA A 205 0.63 -11.19 -5.80
C ALA A 205 0.42 -12.55 -5.12
N VAL A 206 0.87 -12.63 -3.87
CA VAL A 206 0.87 -13.87 -3.09
C VAL A 206 0.53 -13.57 -1.64
N THR A 207 -0.25 -14.44 -1.01
CA THR A 207 -0.54 -14.35 0.43
C THR A 207 -0.09 -15.62 1.15
N ALA A 208 0.58 -15.46 2.29
CA ALA A 208 0.82 -16.56 3.22
C ALA A 208 -0.38 -16.69 4.17
N ASN A 209 -1.19 -17.72 3.97
CA ASN A 209 -2.44 -17.92 4.72
C ASN A 209 -2.32 -19.00 5.81
N ALA A 210 -3.22 -18.94 6.79
CA ALA A 210 -3.29 -19.92 7.87
C ALA A 210 -3.57 -21.33 7.32
N ARG A 211 -3.03 -22.35 7.99
CA ARG A 211 -3.45 -23.73 7.74
C ARG A 211 -4.77 -24.00 8.48
N GLY A 212 -5.88 -24.00 7.73
CA GLY A 212 -7.21 -24.35 8.21
C GLY A 212 -8.14 -23.15 8.39
N LYS A 213 -9.47 -23.37 8.29
CA LYS A 213 -10.51 -22.36 8.52
C LYS A 213 -10.65 -22.08 10.02
N LYS A 214 -9.80 -21.23 10.59
CA LYS A 214 -10.08 -20.65 11.91
C LYS A 214 -11.01 -19.46 11.75
N VAL A 215 -12.03 -19.37 12.59
CA VAL A 215 -12.92 -18.21 12.68
C VAL A 215 -12.06 -17.00 13.05
N VAL A 216 -12.12 -15.94 12.25
CA VAL A 216 -11.45 -14.67 12.54
C VAL A 216 -12.28 -13.96 13.60
N ASP A 217 -11.78 -13.91 14.83
CA ASP A 217 -12.32 -13.00 15.83
C ASP A 217 -11.80 -11.58 15.53
N LEU A 218 -12.69 -10.74 14.97
CA LEU A 218 -12.39 -9.36 14.60
C LEU A 218 -12.27 -8.43 15.81
N THR A 219 -12.68 -8.89 16.98
CA THR A 219 -12.59 -8.15 18.26
C THR A 219 -11.36 -8.54 19.06
N ALA A 220 -10.80 -9.73 18.80
CA ALA A 220 -9.51 -10.11 19.32
C ALA A 220 -8.45 -9.12 18.84
N GLY A 221 -7.63 -8.65 19.77
CA GLY A 221 -6.42 -7.89 19.44
C GLY A 221 -5.46 -8.71 18.58
N PRO A 222 -4.30 -8.15 18.23
CA PRO A 222 -3.26 -8.93 17.57
C PRO A 222 -2.97 -10.19 18.39
N THR A 223 -2.61 -11.27 17.68
CA THR A 223 -2.15 -12.51 18.34
C THR A 223 -1.07 -12.14 19.37
N PRO A 224 -0.99 -12.81 20.53
CA PRO A 224 0.13 -12.58 21.45
C PRO A 224 1.46 -12.96 20.79
N ARG A 225 2.53 -12.24 21.15
CA ARG A 225 3.89 -12.61 20.75
C ARG A 225 4.21 -14.00 21.32
N PRO A 226 4.75 -14.95 20.52
CA PRO A 226 5.15 -16.26 21.02
C PRO A 226 6.21 -16.17 22.13
N ASP A 227 6.18 -17.11 23.09
CA ASP A 227 7.12 -17.17 24.22
C ASP A 227 8.58 -17.25 23.74
N ASP A 228 8.87 -18.18 22.82
CA ASP A 228 10.17 -18.27 22.14
C ASP A 228 10.10 -17.54 20.79
N PHE A 229 10.08 -16.21 20.88
CA PHE A 229 9.93 -15.36 19.71
C PHE A 229 11.04 -15.56 18.68
N TRP A 230 12.30 -15.69 19.12
CA TRP A 230 13.41 -15.78 18.17
C TRP A 230 13.38 -17.11 17.41
N LYS A 231 13.09 -18.23 18.08
CA LYS A 231 12.87 -19.50 17.38
C LYS A 231 11.72 -19.44 16.39
N PHE A 232 10.63 -18.76 16.75
CA PHE A 232 9.49 -18.58 15.85
C PHE A 232 9.87 -17.78 14.60
N ILE A 233 10.60 -16.68 14.76
CA ILE A 233 11.11 -15.85 13.66
C ILE A 233 12.14 -16.60 12.79
N GLU A 234 13.07 -17.32 13.41
CA GLU A 234 14.15 -18.01 12.71
C GLU A 234 13.69 -19.31 12.01
N ASN A 235 12.65 -19.99 12.49
CA ASN A 235 12.26 -21.32 11.97
C ASN A 235 10.80 -21.41 11.49
N ASP A 236 9.85 -20.97 12.30
CA ASP A 236 8.42 -21.21 12.02
C ASP A 236 7.90 -20.31 10.89
N MET A 237 8.25 -19.03 10.92
CA MET A 237 7.82 -18.03 9.92
C MET A 237 8.39 -18.27 8.52
N PRO A 238 9.69 -18.59 8.35
CA PRO A 238 10.24 -19.01 7.05
C PRO A 238 9.44 -20.16 6.41
N ILE A 239 8.98 -21.12 7.22
CA ILE A 239 8.17 -22.25 6.76
C ILE A 239 6.78 -21.82 6.27
N ILE A 240 6.23 -20.72 6.80
CA ILE A 240 4.96 -20.12 6.39
C ILE A 240 5.13 -19.39 5.05
N PHE A 241 6.21 -18.63 4.87
CA PHE A 241 6.52 -17.93 3.62
C PHE A 241 7.02 -18.83 2.49
N GLY A 242 7.79 -19.86 2.82
CA GLY A 242 8.46 -20.68 1.81
C GLY A 242 7.50 -21.47 0.92
N SER A 243 6.38 -21.96 1.47
CA SER A 243 5.40 -22.71 0.68
C SER A 243 4.73 -21.86 -0.42
N PRO A 244 4.16 -20.68 -0.14
CA PRO A 244 3.56 -19.83 -1.17
C PRO A 244 4.60 -19.29 -2.16
N LEU A 245 5.77 -18.82 -1.69
CA LEU A 245 6.82 -18.32 -2.58
C LEU A 245 7.32 -19.39 -3.55
N TYR A 246 7.65 -20.57 -3.03
CA TYR A 246 8.08 -21.70 -3.86
C TYR A 246 6.99 -22.09 -4.86
N SER A 247 5.74 -22.23 -4.42
CA SER A 247 4.63 -22.64 -5.29
C SER A 247 4.38 -21.66 -6.44
N LYS A 248 4.57 -20.35 -6.19
CA LYS A 248 4.41 -19.30 -7.21
C LYS A 248 5.63 -19.19 -8.12
N MET A 249 6.84 -19.37 -7.60
CA MET A 249 8.05 -19.52 -8.43
C MET A 249 7.89 -20.67 -9.43
N GLN A 250 7.36 -21.82 -9.01
CA GLN A 250 7.13 -22.98 -9.90
C GLN A 250 6.08 -22.73 -11.00
N LYS A 251 5.38 -21.59 -11.03
CA LYS A 251 4.51 -21.21 -12.14
C LYS A 251 5.28 -20.66 -13.35
N SER A 252 6.57 -20.35 -13.17
CA SER A 252 7.48 -19.91 -14.23
C SER A 252 6.91 -18.79 -15.12
N TYR A 253 6.29 -17.78 -14.49
CA TYR A 253 5.65 -16.69 -15.25
C TYR A 253 6.62 -15.94 -16.17
N TRP A 254 7.90 -15.93 -15.84
CA TRP A 254 8.99 -15.39 -16.68
C TRP A 254 9.13 -16.08 -18.04
N GLU A 255 8.56 -17.28 -18.24
CA GLU A 255 8.56 -17.99 -19.52
C GLU A 255 7.45 -17.52 -20.46
N LYS A 256 6.48 -16.74 -19.97
CA LYS A 256 5.41 -16.18 -20.81
C LYS A 256 5.98 -15.15 -21.78
N GLU A 257 5.51 -15.18 -23.03
CA GLU A 257 6.04 -14.36 -24.12
C GLU A 257 6.09 -12.85 -23.78
N HIS A 258 5.05 -12.33 -23.11
CA HIS A 258 4.99 -10.92 -22.75
C HIS A 258 5.80 -10.55 -21.51
N VAL A 259 6.24 -11.53 -20.71
CA VAL A 259 7.05 -11.33 -19.49
C VAL A 259 8.54 -11.50 -19.80
N LYS A 260 8.87 -12.45 -20.67
CA LYS A 260 10.23 -12.83 -21.03
C LYS A 260 11.11 -11.62 -21.34
N GLY A 261 12.30 -11.59 -20.75
CA GLY A 261 13.25 -10.48 -20.94
C GLY A 261 12.98 -9.26 -20.08
N ASN A 262 12.04 -9.31 -19.12
CA ASN A 262 11.73 -8.22 -18.20
C ASN A 262 11.85 -8.67 -16.73
N PRO A 263 12.10 -7.73 -15.78
CA PRO A 263 12.09 -8.03 -14.36
C PRO A 263 10.76 -8.64 -13.89
N PHE A 264 10.85 -9.65 -13.03
CA PHE A 264 9.72 -10.35 -12.45
C PHE A 264 9.87 -10.46 -10.92
N ALA A 265 8.87 -10.01 -10.16
CA ALA A 265 8.87 -10.06 -8.71
C ALA A 265 7.69 -10.85 -8.15
N LEU A 266 7.90 -11.42 -6.96
CA LEU A 266 6.82 -11.99 -6.14
C LEU A 266 6.48 -10.99 -5.02
N ALA A 267 5.24 -10.50 -4.97
CA ALA A 267 4.76 -9.61 -3.92
C ALA A 267 3.98 -10.40 -2.87
N ILE A 268 4.58 -10.59 -1.69
CA ILE A 268 4.02 -11.42 -0.62
C ILE A 268 3.51 -10.59 0.57
N ALA A 269 2.32 -10.95 1.08
CA ALA A 269 1.78 -10.46 2.33
C ALA A 269 1.47 -11.61 3.31
N ASP A 270 1.56 -11.34 4.61
CA ASP A 270 1.31 -12.33 5.65
C ASP A 270 -0.10 -12.22 6.24
N PHE A 271 -0.94 -13.23 6.03
CA PHE A 271 -2.28 -13.34 6.60
C PHE A 271 -2.45 -14.63 7.38
N HIS A 272 -1.37 -15.21 7.93
CA HIS A 272 -1.44 -16.51 8.57
C HIS A 272 -2.11 -16.49 9.95
N ALA A 273 -2.16 -15.32 10.60
CA ALA A 273 -2.83 -15.11 11.89
C ALA A 273 -3.25 -13.64 12.08
N PRO A 274 -4.23 -13.35 12.97
CA PRO A 274 -4.60 -11.98 13.32
C PRO A 274 -3.38 -11.16 13.78
N GLY A 275 -3.07 -10.08 13.07
CA GLY A 275 -1.92 -9.21 13.37
C GLY A 275 -0.55 -9.84 13.10
N SER A 276 -0.47 -10.97 12.38
CA SER A 276 0.78 -11.66 12.04
C SER A 276 1.85 -10.77 11.39
N MET A 277 1.41 -9.80 10.58
CA MET A 277 2.28 -8.80 9.96
C MET A 277 3.09 -7.94 10.93
N ILE A 278 2.75 -7.89 12.23
CA ILE A 278 3.49 -7.11 13.22
C ILE A 278 4.92 -7.66 13.44
N TRP A 279 5.19 -8.93 13.17
CA TRP A 279 6.51 -9.51 13.44
C TRP A 279 7.14 -10.24 12.26
N SER A 280 6.41 -10.36 11.15
CA SER A 280 6.78 -11.24 10.04
C SER A 280 7.93 -10.70 9.16
N HIS A 281 8.15 -9.39 9.13
CA HIS A 281 9.15 -8.76 8.24
C HIS A 281 10.58 -9.29 8.48
N THR A 282 11.01 -9.41 9.75
CA THR A 282 12.35 -9.89 10.09
C THR A 282 12.56 -11.32 9.58
N ALA A 283 11.55 -12.18 9.76
CA ALA A 283 11.62 -13.58 9.33
C ALA A 283 11.72 -13.75 7.82
N LEU A 284 11.10 -12.85 7.05
CA LEU A 284 11.17 -12.89 5.59
C LEU A 284 12.61 -12.67 5.12
N SER A 285 13.28 -11.63 5.62
CA SER A 285 14.68 -11.36 5.26
C SER A 285 15.61 -12.55 5.59
N ILE A 286 15.43 -13.18 6.75
CA ILE A 286 16.19 -14.36 7.18
C ILE A 286 16.00 -15.52 6.20
N TYR A 287 14.75 -15.75 5.76
CA TYR A 287 14.46 -16.80 4.79
C TYR A 287 15.05 -16.50 3.41
N LEU A 288 14.89 -15.27 2.93
CA LEU A 288 15.27 -14.88 1.57
C LEU A 288 16.77 -14.99 1.33
N TYR A 289 17.59 -14.52 2.28
CA TYR A 289 19.06 -14.54 2.17
C TYR A 289 19.72 -15.70 2.95
N GLY A 290 18.94 -16.46 3.73
CA GLY A 290 19.44 -17.58 4.52
C GLY A 290 20.40 -17.21 5.64
N THR A 291 20.33 -15.98 6.13
CA THR A 291 21.20 -15.48 7.20
C THR A 291 20.34 -14.92 8.32
N SER A 292 20.48 -15.50 9.52
CA SER A 292 19.91 -15.00 10.77
C SER A 292 20.92 -14.10 11.48
N VAL A 293 20.57 -13.62 12.66
CA VAL A 293 21.48 -12.90 13.54
C VAL A 293 21.55 -13.57 14.92
N GLU A 294 22.73 -13.52 15.52
CA GLU A 294 22.92 -13.85 16.93
C GLU A 294 23.46 -12.64 17.71
N LYS A 295 22.96 -12.44 18.93
CA LYS A 295 23.48 -11.40 19.82
C LYS A 295 24.69 -11.95 20.59
N VAL A 296 25.87 -11.39 20.37
CA VAL A 296 27.11 -11.71 21.09
C VAL A 296 27.65 -10.48 21.80
N LEU A 297 28.59 -10.65 22.74
CA LEU A 297 29.28 -9.53 23.37
C LEU A 297 30.44 -9.06 22.48
N GLY A 298 30.45 -7.78 22.14
CA GLY A 298 31.53 -7.13 21.42
C GLY A 298 32.77 -6.85 22.29
N PRO A 299 33.86 -6.33 21.70
CA PRO A 299 35.12 -6.07 22.40
C PRO A 299 35.01 -5.08 23.57
N ASP A 300 34.02 -4.18 23.54
CA ASP A 300 33.71 -3.18 24.55
C ASP A 300 32.70 -3.68 25.62
N GLY A 301 32.30 -4.95 25.54
CA GLY A 301 31.29 -5.57 26.41
C GLY A 301 29.84 -5.21 26.05
N GLN A 302 29.60 -4.48 24.97
CA GLN A 302 28.25 -4.18 24.49
C GLN A 302 27.72 -5.30 23.58
N PRO A 303 26.41 -5.58 23.58
CA PRO A 303 25.83 -6.55 22.67
C PRO A 303 25.94 -6.05 21.22
N VAL A 304 26.39 -6.93 20.33
CA VAL A 304 26.44 -6.71 18.88
C VAL A 304 25.71 -7.85 18.16
N ALA A 305 25.10 -7.55 17.02
CA ALA A 305 24.49 -8.55 16.15
C ALA A 305 25.54 -9.10 15.19
N MET A 306 25.73 -10.42 15.18
CA MET A 306 26.60 -11.11 14.23
C MET A 306 25.77 -11.95 13.26
N ALA A 307 26.19 -11.99 12.00
CA ALA A 307 25.57 -12.82 10.98
C ALA A 307 25.70 -14.30 11.35
N LYS A 308 24.57 -15.02 11.26
CA LYS A 308 24.46 -16.46 11.52
C LYS A 308 23.90 -17.14 10.26
N PRO A 309 24.74 -17.63 9.35
CA PRO A 309 24.30 -18.36 8.17
C PRO A 309 23.49 -19.60 8.56
N LEU A 310 22.39 -19.84 7.85
CA LEU A 310 21.49 -20.96 8.05
C LEU A 310 21.51 -21.87 6.83
N GLN A 311 21.39 -23.17 7.07
CA GLN A 311 21.24 -24.18 6.00
C GLN A 311 19.77 -24.57 5.80
N ALA A 312 18.97 -24.55 6.87
CA ALA A 312 17.56 -24.95 6.83
C ALA A 312 16.76 -24.29 7.97
N HIS A 313 15.44 -24.26 7.79
CA HIS A 313 14.46 -23.86 8.81
C HIS A 313 13.66 -25.09 9.23
N ILE A 314 13.58 -25.37 10.54
CA ILE A 314 13.07 -26.65 11.05
C ILE A 314 11.93 -26.42 12.05
N LYS A 315 10.76 -27.01 11.78
CA LYS A 315 9.61 -27.04 12.69
C LYS A 315 9.07 -28.47 12.81
N GLY A 316 9.36 -29.12 13.94
CA GLY A 316 9.01 -30.51 14.16
C GLY A 316 9.65 -31.41 13.11
N LYS A 317 8.84 -32.11 12.31
CA LYS A 317 9.32 -32.96 11.20
C LYS A 317 9.48 -32.22 9.86
N LYS A 318 9.00 -30.97 9.76
CA LYS A 318 9.09 -30.19 8.52
C LYS A 318 10.42 -29.44 8.50
N SER A 319 11.14 -29.57 7.40
CA SER A 319 12.38 -28.83 7.11
C SER A 319 12.26 -28.22 5.71
N ILE A 320 12.69 -26.98 5.55
CA ILE A 320 12.85 -26.33 4.24
C ILE A 320 14.27 -25.75 4.12
N PRO A 321 14.85 -25.70 2.93
CA PRO A 321 16.13 -25.02 2.72
C PRO A 321 16.02 -23.54 3.08
N ALA A 322 17.09 -23.00 3.67
CA ALA A 322 17.28 -21.56 3.82
C ALA A 322 17.68 -20.94 2.47
N ASN A 323 17.78 -19.60 2.41
CA ASN A 323 18.22 -18.83 1.25
C ASN A 323 17.37 -19.10 0.00
N PHE A 324 16.15 -18.56 -0.02
CA PHE A 324 15.26 -18.62 -1.19
C PHE A 324 15.95 -18.16 -2.48
N PHE A 325 16.76 -17.12 -2.43
CA PHE A 325 17.47 -16.56 -3.59
C PHE A 325 18.63 -17.41 -4.10
N ALA A 326 19.01 -18.47 -3.39
CA ALA A 326 19.98 -19.47 -3.87
C ALA A 326 19.31 -20.78 -4.30
N GLN A 327 17.98 -20.86 -4.28
CA GLN A 327 17.26 -22.07 -4.72
C GLN A 327 17.25 -22.18 -6.25
N PRO A 328 17.17 -23.40 -6.81
CA PRO A 328 17.06 -23.57 -8.26
C PRO A 328 15.92 -22.75 -8.87
N SER A 329 16.18 -22.11 -10.01
CA SER A 329 15.26 -21.25 -10.76
C SER A 329 14.95 -19.90 -10.12
N SER A 330 15.45 -19.63 -8.91
CA SER A 330 15.26 -18.33 -8.25
C SER A 330 15.94 -17.19 -9.00
N GLU A 331 16.96 -17.45 -9.83
CA GLU A 331 17.60 -16.46 -10.71
C GLU A 331 16.61 -15.77 -11.67
N ASN A 332 15.44 -16.35 -11.91
CA ASN A 332 14.37 -15.75 -12.72
C ASN A 332 13.43 -14.83 -11.92
N VAL A 333 13.57 -14.78 -10.60
CA VAL A 333 12.85 -13.86 -9.71
C VAL A 333 13.79 -12.70 -9.36
N SER A 334 13.50 -11.52 -9.87
CA SER A 334 14.29 -10.30 -9.69
C SER A 334 14.30 -9.80 -8.25
N ALA A 335 13.15 -9.89 -7.57
CA ALA A 335 12.98 -9.44 -6.20
C ALA A 335 11.77 -10.09 -5.53
N VAL A 336 11.73 -10.00 -4.20
CA VAL A 336 10.52 -10.23 -3.41
C VAL A 336 10.07 -8.90 -2.82
N ILE A 337 8.81 -8.53 -3.07
CA ILE A 337 8.19 -7.32 -2.55
C ILE A 337 7.33 -7.70 -1.34
N PHE A 338 7.37 -6.91 -0.29
CA PHE A 338 6.62 -7.14 0.93
C PHE A 338 6.08 -5.83 1.49
N SER A 339 4.97 -5.90 2.22
CA SER A 339 4.52 -4.81 3.09
C SER A 339 3.69 -5.36 4.23
N ASN A 340 3.88 -4.81 5.43
CA ASN A 340 3.03 -5.08 6.58
C ASN A 340 1.74 -4.23 6.59
N ALA A 341 1.55 -3.39 5.57
CA ALA A 341 0.48 -2.40 5.50
C ALA A 341 -0.66 -2.79 4.55
N GLY A 342 -0.60 -3.91 3.82
CA GLY A 342 -1.64 -4.35 2.88
C GLY A 342 -2.97 -4.80 3.50
N THR A 343 -3.49 -4.11 4.52
CA THR A 343 -4.68 -4.47 5.29
C THR A 343 -5.68 -3.34 5.37
N LYS A 344 -6.90 -3.67 5.83
CA LYS A 344 -7.92 -2.69 6.26
C LYS A 344 -7.33 -1.54 7.08
N ALA A 345 -6.35 -1.79 7.96
CA ALA A 345 -5.77 -0.76 8.81
C ALA A 345 -5.12 0.38 8.01
N LYS A 346 -4.39 0.09 6.92
CA LYS A 346 -3.81 1.13 6.05
C LYS A 346 -4.90 1.91 5.34
N PHE A 347 -5.88 1.23 4.75
CA PHE A 347 -7.03 1.90 4.12
C PHE A 347 -7.81 2.78 5.12
N THR A 348 -7.92 2.36 6.39
CA THR A 348 -8.48 3.21 7.46
C THR A 348 -7.63 4.47 7.66
N ARG A 349 -6.31 4.34 7.80
CA ARG A 349 -5.44 5.50 8.06
C ARG A 349 -5.40 6.47 6.89
N MET A 350 -5.18 5.97 5.67
CA MET A 350 -5.17 6.79 4.45
C MET A 350 -6.54 7.45 4.21
N GLY A 351 -7.64 6.71 4.39
CA GLY A 351 -8.98 7.27 4.27
C GLY A 351 -9.30 8.31 5.34
N THR A 352 -8.79 8.16 6.56
CA THR A 352 -8.94 9.18 7.61
C THR A 352 -8.16 10.45 7.28
N LEU A 353 -6.92 10.33 6.78
CA LEU A 353 -6.13 11.47 6.28
C LEU A 353 -6.82 12.19 5.12
N ALA A 354 -7.49 11.44 4.25
CA ALA A 354 -8.34 11.98 3.19
C ALA A 354 -9.70 12.53 3.68
N GLY A 355 -9.97 12.54 4.98
CA GLY A 355 -11.21 13.07 5.55
C GLY A 355 -12.45 12.23 5.24
N PHE A 356 -12.28 10.93 4.94
CA PHE A 356 -13.39 9.98 4.74
C PHE A 356 -13.86 9.31 6.05
N GLY A 357 -13.18 9.60 7.17
CA GLY A 357 -13.53 9.08 8.48
C GLY A 357 -14.80 9.69 9.07
N ASP A 358 -15.38 9.00 10.05
CA ASP A 358 -16.48 9.54 10.83
C ASP A 358 -15.95 10.55 11.87
N PRO A 359 -16.57 11.74 12.01
CA PRO A 359 -16.09 12.75 12.94
C PRO A 359 -16.20 12.35 14.42
N THR A 360 -16.98 11.30 14.76
CA THR A 360 -17.13 10.79 16.13
C THR A 360 -16.15 9.67 16.46
N VAL A 361 -15.19 9.35 15.59
CA VAL A 361 -14.12 8.37 15.90
C VAL A 361 -12.75 9.04 15.81
N ALA A 362 -11.81 8.54 16.60
CA ALA A 362 -10.39 8.88 16.54
C ALA A 362 -9.60 7.64 16.13
N VAL A 363 -8.58 7.83 15.30
CA VAL A 363 -7.73 6.75 14.83
C VAL A 363 -6.32 6.94 15.37
N ARG A 364 -5.80 5.92 16.03
CA ARG A 364 -4.46 5.93 16.65
C ARG A 364 -3.61 4.83 16.05
N ARG A 365 -2.36 5.15 15.73
CA ARG A 365 -1.35 4.21 15.23
C ARG A 365 -0.27 4.05 16.28
N THR A 366 -0.01 2.81 16.67
CA THR A 366 1.01 2.46 17.65
C THR A 366 1.94 1.42 17.03
N GLY A 367 3.25 1.55 17.22
CA GLY A 367 4.21 0.67 16.58
C GLY A 367 5.66 0.95 16.94
N THR A 368 6.55 0.49 16.08
CA THR A 368 8.01 0.64 16.23
C THR A 368 8.63 1.10 14.92
N LEU A 369 9.44 2.15 14.97
CA LEU A 369 10.27 2.64 13.87
C LEU A 369 11.66 1.99 13.92
N SER A 370 12.35 1.96 12.78
CA SER A 370 13.79 1.68 12.76
C SER A 370 14.54 2.71 13.59
N ASN A 371 15.63 2.27 14.20
CA ASN A 371 16.60 3.14 14.82
C ASN A 371 17.81 3.28 13.88
N PRO A 372 18.06 4.45 13.29
CA PRO A 372 19.16 4.64 12.35
C PRO A 372 20.54 4.77 13.03
N GLU A 373 20.59 4.84 14.37
CA GLU A 373 21.86 4.92 15.10
C GLU A 373 22.72 3.67 14.85
N PRO A 374 24.03 3.84 14.54
CA PRO A 374 24.94 2.72 14.36
C PRO A 374 24.92 1.75 15.55
N GLY A 375 24.76 0.45 15.27
CA GLY A 375 24.73 -0.60 16.30
C GLY A 375 23.40 -0.72 17.05
N ALA A 376 22.35 0.02 16.67
CA ALA A 376 21.05 -0.11 17.31
C ALA A 376 20.46 -1.52 17.13
N LEU A 377 20.15 -2.17 18.25
CA LEU A 377 19.51 -3.50 18.28
C LEU A 377 18.01 -3.46 18.57
N GLU A 378 17.50 -2.29 18.95
CA GLU A 378 16.10 -2.08 19.33
C GLU A 378 15.53 -0.90 18.55
N GLY A 379 14.27 -1.02 18.13
CA GLY A 379 13.57 0.04 17.41
C GLY A 379 12.99 1.11 18.34
N ILE A 380 12.53 2.22 17.76
CA ILE A 380 11.99 3.37 18.50
C ILE A 380 10.46 3.22 18.59
N PRO A 381 9.86 3.10 19.79
CA PRO A 381 8.41 2.99 19.91
C PRO A 381 7.73 4.32 19.56
N PHE A 382 6.55 4.25 18.95
CA PHE A 382 5.72 5.42 18.70
C PHE A 382 4.23 5.14 18.99
N ASP A 383 3.50 6.20 19.34
CA ASP A 383 2.05 6.15 19.56
C ASP A 383 1.40 7.48 19.18
N LEU A 384 0.81 7.53 17.98
CA LEU A 384 0.38 8.76 17.32
C LEU A 384 -1.12 8.75 17.03
N ASN A 385 -1.78 9.88 17.29
CA ASN A 385 -3.10 10.15 16.71
C ASN A 385 -2.90 10.57 15.25
N ILE A 386 -3.53 9.88 14.30
CA ILE A 386 -3.29 10.17 12.88
C ILE A 386 -4.00 11.45 12.42
N GLU A 387 -4.98 11.92 13.18
CA GLU A 387 -5.64 13.21 12.95
C GLU A 387 -4.84 14.36 13.61
N ASN A 388 -3.70 14.07 14.24
CA ASN A 388 -2.75 15.12 14.61
C ASN A 388 -2.17 15.70 13.30
N GLY A 389 -2.23 17.02 13.11
CA GLY A 389 -1.82 17.68 11.85
C GLY A 389 -0.35 17.49 11.46
N GLU A 390 0.46 16.91 12.33
CA GLU A 390 1.87 16.55 12.08
C GLU A 390 2.05 15.15 11.48
N TYR A 391 1.04 14.29 11.59
CA TYR A 391 1.13 12.92 11.08
C TYR A 391 1.04 12.91 9.55
N LYS A 392 2.03 12.29 8.92
CA LYS A 392 2.07 12.04 7.48
C LYS A 392 2.30 10.56 7.24
N GLU A 393 1.63 10.03 6.22
CA GLU A 393 1.78 8.65 5.78
C GLU A 393 1.55 8.60 4.27
N ASN A 394 2.43 7.92 3.55
CA ASN A 394 2.28 7.62 2.12
C ASN A 394 2.03 6.13 1.92
N TRP A 395 1.52 5.75 0.75
CA TRP A 395 1.21 4.35 0.44
C TRP A 395 2.43 3.42 0.50
N ALA A 396 3.60 3.92 0.09
CA ALA A 396 4.85 3.16 -0.01
C ALA A 396 5.71 3.13 1.28
N ASP A 397 5.32 3.82 2.35
CA ASP A 397 6.15 3.97 3.56
C ASP A 397 6.56 2.62 4.21
N GLU A 398 5.72 1.59 4.07
CA GLU A 398 5.98 0.24 4.57
C GLU A 398 6.32 -0.77 3.46
N LEU A 399 6.55 -0.31 2.23
CA LEU A 399 6.94 -1.17 1.13
C LEU A 399 8.42 -1.54 1.25
N GLU A 400 8.69 -2.83 1.25
CA GLU A 400 10.02 -3.41 1.29
C GLU A 400 10.28 -4.19 0.00
N VAL A 401 11.44 -3.95 -0.61
CA VAL A 401 11.92 -4.63 -1.83
C VAL A 401 13.20 -5.36 -1.48
N TYR A 402 13.11 -6.70 -1.45
CA TYR A 402 14.24 -7.59 -1.22
C TYR A 402 14.81 -8.01 -2.58
N HIS A 403 15.97 -7.47 -2.93
CA HIS A 403 16.62 -7.74 -4.21
C HIS A 403 17.27 -9.12 -4.23
N ASN A 404 17.03 -9.88 -5.29
CA ASN A 404 17.73 -11.15 -5.49
C ASN A 404 19.15 -10.89 -6.03
N PRO A 405 20.22 -11.26 -5.29
CA PRO A 405 21.60 -11.07 -5.75
C PRO A 405 21.96 -11.91 -6.98
N ASN A 406 21.19 -12.98 -7.25
CA ASN A 406 21.40 -13.91 -8.36
C ASN A 406 20.44 -13.67 -9.53
N ALA A 407 19.70 -12.55 -9.55
CA ALA A 407 18.73 -12.28 -10.61
C ALA A 407 19.38 -12.16 -12.00
N LEU A 408 18.84 -12.86 -12.99
CA LEU A 408 19.21 -12.70 -14.41
C LEU A 408 18.87 -11.31 -14.92
N ILE A 409 17.76 -10.75 -14.43
CA ILE A 409 17.28 -9.41 -14.77
C ILE A 409 16.95 -8.71 -13.43
N PRO A 410 17.78 -7.77 -12.97
CA PRO A 410 17.57 -7.10 -11.68
C PRO A 410 16.27 -6.27 -11.63
N TRP A 411 15.71 -6.13 -10.44
CA TRP A 411 14.59 -5.22 -10.17
C TRP A 411 15.09 -3.77 -10.05
N PRO A 412 14.29 -2.74 -10.39
CA PRO A 412 14.69 -1.35 -10.22
C PRO A 412 15.12 -1.01 -8.79
N ASP A 413 16.13 -0.15 -8.67
CA ASP A 413 16.77 0.20 -7.40
C ASP A 413 16.12 1.39 -6.70
N GLU A 414 16.70 1.81 -5.58
CA GLU A 414 16.30 2.97 -4.79
C GLU A 414 16.45 4.30 -5.52
N ASN A 415 17.18 4.38 -6.63
CA ASN A 415 17.22 5.60 -7.43
C ASN A 415 15.93 5.77 -8.22
N LEU A 416 15.35 4.66 -8.68
CA LEU A 416 14.06 4.64 -9.40
C LEU A 416 12.85 4.51 -8.47
N MET A 417 13.02 3.93 -7.27
CA MET A 417 11.94 3.77 -6.28
C MET A 417 12.34 4.27 -4.87
N PRO A 418 12.70 5.56 -4.70
CA PRO A 418 13.25 6.07 -3.46
C PRO A 418 12.29 6.03 -2.25
N ALA A 419 10.99 5.90 -2.50
CA ALA A 419 9.97 5.82 -1.44
C ALA A 419 9.90 4.43 -0.78
N ALA A 420 10.42 3.39 -1.42
CA ALA A 420 10.44 2.03 -0.87
C ALA A 420 11.72 1.79 -0.05
N THR A 421 11.67 0.84 0.90
CA THR A 421 12.86 0.32 1.57
C THR A 421 13.46 -0.81 0.74
N HIS A 422 14.70 -0.68 0.31
CA HIS A 422 15.41 -1.69 -0.46
C HIS A 422 16.40 -2.46 0.40
N PHE A 423 16.38 -3.79 0.33
CA PHE A 423 17.35 -4.67 0.96
C PHE A 423 18.23 -5.32 -0.10
N ARG A 424 19.54 -5.38 0.16
CA ARG A 424 20.53 -6.03 -0.70
C ARG A 424 21.57 -6.77 0.11
N GLN A 425 22.07 -7.86 -0.46
CA GLN A 425 23.32 -8.44 -0.01
C GLN A 425 24.48 -7.71 -0.68
N VAL A 426 25.39 -7.16 0.11
CA VAL A 426 26.67 -6.58 -0.33
C VAL A 426 27.76 -7.30 0.44
N ASP A 427 28.61 -8.03 -0.29
CA ASP A 427 29.53 -8.99 0.31
C ASP A 427 28.78 -10.00 1.20
N ASP A 428 29.18 -10.13 2.47
CA ASP A 428 28.53 -11.01 3.46
C ASP A 428 27.50 -10.26 4.35
N GLU A 429 27.18 -9.01 4.02
CA GLU A 429 26.28 -8.17 4.81
C GLU A 429 24.94 -7.91 4.11
N LEU A 430 23.86 -7.96 4.88
CA LEU A 430 22.54 -7.50 4.45
C LEU A 430 22.42 -6.01 4.77
N VAL A 431 22.44 -5.18 3.73
CA VAL A 431 22.27 -3.73 3.84
C VAL A 431 20.86 -3.33 3.42
N TRP A 432 20.37 -2.22 3.95
CA TRP A 432 19.13 -1.62 3.50
C TRP A 432 19.28 -0.13 3.23
N ARG A 433 18.48 0.39 2.30
CA ARG A 433 18.39 1.80 1.92
C ARG A 433 16.93 2.22 1.86
N GLY A 434 16.60 3.37 2.41
CA GLY A 434 15.22 3.87 2.48
C GLY A 434 15.11 5.00 3.50
N ALA A 435 13.89 5.35 3.90
CA ALA A 435 13.67 6.36 4.93
C ALA A 435 14.33 5.95 6.27
N PRO A 436 15.01 6.88 6.98
CA PRO A 436 15.77 6.57 8.20
C PRO A 436 14.88 6.05 9.34
N PHE A 437 13.60 6.43 9.36
CA PHE A 437 12.61 6.04 10.35
C PHE A 437 11.48 5.21 9.73
N ARG A 438 11.83 4.11 9.06
CA ARG A 438 10.84 3.19 8.46
C ARG A 438 10.01 2.49 9.54
N VAL A 439 8.75 2.20 9.26
CA VAL A 439 7.87 1.51 10.20
C VAL A 439 8.15 0.01 10.15
N LEU A 440 8.78 -0.54 11.20
CA LEU A 440 9.05 -1.98 11.33
C LEU A 440 7.75 -2.77 11.54
N ASN A 441 6.87 -2.22 12.36
CA ASN A 441 5.56 -2.78 12.64
C ASN A 441 4.62 -1.72 13.23
N SER A 442 3.32 -1.90 13.04
CA SER A 442 2.32 -1.09 13.73
C SER A 442 0.95 -1.78 13.74
N PHE A 443 0.09 -1.35 14.66
CA PHE A 443 -1.34 -1.65 14.62
C PHE A 443 -2.14 -0.35 14.70
N THR A 444 -3.39 -0.42 14.26
CA THR A 444 -4.32 0.72 14.23
C THR A 444 -5.49 0.45 15.15
N LYS A 445 -5.78 1.42 16.01
CA LYS A 445 -6.93 1.39 16.92
C LYS A 445 -7.88 2.52 16.57
N VAL A 446 -9.12 2.17 16.28
CA VAL A 446 -10.22 3.12 16.14
C VAL A 446 -10.97 3.17 17.47
N LYS A 447 -11.16 4.37 18.02
CA LYS A 447 -11.90 4.59 19.27
C LYS A 447 -13.01 5.60 19.01
N SER A 448 -14.16 5.45 19.65
CA SER A 448 -15.15 6.53 19.67
C SER A 448 -14.56 7.73 20.41
N LYS A 449 -14.73 8.93 19.83
CA LYS A 449 -14.48 10.18 20.53
C LYS A 449 -15.56 10.29 21.63
N PRO A 450 -15.21 10.75 22.84
CA PRO A 450 -16.24 11.07 23.83
C PRO A 450 -17.20 12.09 23.21
N PRO A 451 -18.52 11.98 23.44
CA PRO A 451 -19.45 13.04 23.06
C PRO A 451 -18.97 14.31 23.77
N PHE A 452 -18.52 15.32 23.01
CA PHE A 452 -17.81 16.47 23.57
C PHE A 452 -18.56 17.06 24.78
N ALA A 453 -17.82 17.30 25.87
CA ALA A 453 -18.16 18.37 26.80
C ALA A 453 -18.12 19.67 25.99
N LYS A 454 -19.19 20.45 26.05
CA LYS A 454 -19.29 21.75 25.40
C LYS A 454 -18.12 22.64 25.84
N GLU A 455 -17.40 23.22 24.89
CA GLU A 455 -16.75 24.53 25.09
C GLU A 455 -17.66 25.62 24.50
#